data_AF-A0A969RCM6-F1
#
_entry.id   AF-A0A969RCM6-F1
#
_cell.length_a   1.000
_cell.length_b   1.000
_cell.length_c   1.000
_cell.angle_alpha   90.00
_cell.angle_beta   90.00
_cell.angle_gamma   90.00
#
_symmetry.space_group_name_H-M   'P 1'
#
loop_
_entity.id
_entity.type
_entity.pdbx_description
1 polymer ?
#
loop_
_entity_poly.entity_id
_entity_poly.type
_entity_poly.pdbx_seq_one_letter_code
_entity_poly.pdbx_strand_id
1 'polypeptide(L)'
;MNLNTRLLKTLGFSWLAFLITGLLISWFFAIPTITVLIDRSYCPPDQWQQVSQTYTNLYRQHQRRQLRLQTVILFSNLGQDVFVSPPMPAVIQTLSTYGHSDKQRQTELQKAYSKTQLLDCR
;
A
#
# COMPACT_ATOMS: atom_id res chain seq x y z
N MET A 1 53.30 -19.08 11.72
CA MET A 1 52.81 -17.87 11.00
C MET A 1 52.12 -16.97 12.02
N ASN A 2 52.77 -15.88 12.46
CA ASN A 2 52.18 -14.93 13.41
C ASN A 2 51.23 -14.00 12.65
N LEU A 3 49.95 -14.34 12.64
CA LEU A 3 48.90 -13.48 12.08
C LEU A 3 48.85 -12.18 12.89
N ASN A 4 49.17 -11.07 12.23
CA ASN A 4 49.22 -9.75 12.84
C ASN A 4 47.80 -9.34 13.25
N THR A 5 47.49 -9.50 14.54
CA THR A 5 46.17 -9.25 15.15
C THR A 5 45.65 -7.83 14.93
N ARG A 6 46.53 -6.87 14.64
CA ARG A 6 46.16 -5.51 14.21
C ARG A 6 45.45 -5.50 12.85
N LEU A 7 45.94 -6.25 11.86
CA LEU A 7 45.33 -6.34 10.52
C LEU A 7 43.95 -7.01 10.57
N LEU A 8 43.83 -8.08 11.37
CA LEU A 8 42.55 -8.76 11.61
C LEU A 8 41.52 -7.83 12.25
N LYS A 9 41.94 -6.99 13.21
CA LYS A 9 41.04 -6.01 13.84
C LYS A 9 40.59 -4.93 12.86
N THR A 10 41.47 -4.34 12.06
CA THR A 10 41.06 -3.32 11.06
C THR A 10 40.16 -3.90 9.98
N LEU A 11 40.47 -5.10 9.45
CA LEU A 11 39.61 -5.80 8.50
C LEU A 11 38.23 -6.10 9.09
N GLY A 12 38.18 -6.56 10.34
CA GLY A 12 36.94 -6.81 11.06
C GLY A 12 36.10 -5.54 11.26
N PHE A 13 36.72 -4.43 11.65
CA PHE A 13 36.02 -3.14 11.83
C PHE A 13 35.51 -2.56 10.51
N SER A 14 36.28 -2.63 9.42
CA SER A 14 35.82 -2.18 8.11
C SER A 14 34.65 -3.00 7.59
N TRP A 15 34.67 -4.33 7.81
CA TRP A 15 33.55 -5.20 7.42
C TRP A 15 32.29 -4.92 8.25
N LEU A 16 32.45 -4.72 9.56
CA LEU A 16 31.36 -4.33 10.46
C LEU A 16 30.74 -3.00 10.05
N ALA A 17 31.57 -1.98 9.77
CA ALA A 17 31.09 -0.69 9.30
C ALA A 17 30.27 -0.84 8.00
N PHE A 18 30.77 -1.61 7.04
CA PHE A 18 30.08 -1.85 5.77
C PHE A 18 28.72 -2.57 5.96
N LEU A 19 28.68 -3.59 6.83
CA LEU A 19 27.45 -4.30 7.17
C LEU A 19 26.41 -3.39 7.82
N ILE A 20 26.83 -2.56 8.78
CA ILE A 20 25.93 -1.62 9.48
C ILE A 20 25.35 -0.61 8.48
N THR A 21 26.18 -0.05 7.59
CA THR A 21 25.70 0.89 6.57
C THR A 21 24.73 0.22 5.59
N GLY A 22 25.01 -1.00 5.13
CA GLY A 22 24.09 -1.74 4.26
C GLY A 22 22.74 -2.03 4.91
N LEU A 23 22.74 -2.38 6.20
CA LEU A 23 21.53 -2.62 6.99
C LEU A 23 20.68 -1.34 7.12
N LEU A 24 21.31 -0.22 7.45
CA LEU A 24 20.64 1.07 7.59
C LEU A 24 19.97 1.52 6.29
N ILE A 25 20.63 1.33 5.15
CA ILE A 25 20.06 1.61 3.82
C ILE A 25 18.85 0.71 3.57
N SER A 26 18.98 -0.60 3.79
CA SER A 26 17.88 -1.54 3.52
C SER A 26 16.61 -1.23 4.32
N TRP A 27 16.77 -0.74 5.55
CA TRP A 27 15.65 -0.41 6.42
C TRP A 27 14.93 0.87 5.95
N PHE A 28 15.68 1.84 5.46
CA PHE A 28 15.11 3.09 4.93
C PHE A 28 14.36 2.91 3.60
N PHE A 29 14.75 1.93 2.79
CA PHE A 29 14.12 1.64 1.49
C PHE A 29 13.03 0.55 1.54
N ALA A 30 12.49 0.24 2.73
CA ALA A 30 11.38 -0.69 2.85
C ALA A 30 10.15 -0.17 2.10
N ILE A 31 9.64 -0.96 1.15
CA ILE A 31 8.49 -0.58 0.32
C ILE A 31 7.24 -0.46 1.21
N PRO A 32 6.56 0.70 1.25
CA PRO A 32 5.38 0.90 2.07
C PRO A 32 4.26 -0.03 1.61
N THR A 33 3.66 -0.75 2.55
CA THR A 33 2.51 -1.63 2.31
C THR A 33 1.24 -0.96 2.83
N ILE A 34 0.20 -0.90 2.00
CA ILE A 34 -1.05 -0.20 2.30
C ILE A 34 -2.28 -1.05 1.94
N THR A 35 -3.38 -0.77 2.64
CA THR A 35 -4.72 -1.26 2.29
C THR A 35 -5.50 -0.14 1.62
N VAL A 36 -6.14 -0.40 0.48
CA VAL A 36 -6.99 0.58 -0.18
C VAL A 36 -8.44 0.30 0.15
N LEU A 37 -9.14 1.30 0.69
CA LEU A 37 -10.57 1.26 0.95
C LEU A 37 -11.23 2.12 -0.12
N ILE A 38 -12.13 1.55 -0.93
CA ILE A 38 -12.87 2.28 -1.95
C ILE A 38 -14.35 2.28 -1.56
N ASP A 39 -14.88 3.47 -1.29
CA ASP A 39 -16.31 3.65 -1.10
C ASP A 39 -16.99 3.53 -2.47
N ARG A 40 -17.84 2.52 -2.63
CA ARG A 40 -18.61 2.25 -3.85
C ARG A 40 -20.07 2.69 -3.74
N SER A 41 -20.40 3.49 -2.72
CA SER A 41 -21.70 4.16 -2.65
C SER A 41 -21.96 5.00 -3.89
N TYR A 42 -23.23 5.35 -4.13
CA TYR A 42 -23.62 6.08 -5.33
C TYR A 42 -22.73 7.32 -5.54
N CYS A 43 -22.18 7.41 -6.75
CA CYS A 43 -21.20 8.41 -7.11
C CYS A 43 -21.40 8.86 -8.56
N PRO A 44 -21.48 10.17 -8.84
CA PRO A 44 -21.54 10.71 -10.19
C PRO A 44 -20.40 10.19 -11.07
N PRO A 45 -20.63 9.94 -12.38
CA PRO A 45 -19.61 9.39 -13.28
C PRO A 45 -18.28 10.15 -13.26
N ASP A 46 -18.31 11.48 -13.22
CA ASP A 46 -17.11 12.32 -13.21
C ASP A 46 -16.30 12.14 -11.91
N GLN A 47 -16.97 12.02 -10.77
CA GLN A 47 -16.33 11.76 -9.48
C GLN A 47 -15.79 10.33 -9.41
N TRP A 48 -16.53 9.35 -9.95
CA TRP A 48 -16.07 7.96 -10.00
C TRP A 48 -14.86 7.81 -10.91
N GLN A 49 -14.81 8.58 -12.00
CA GLN A 49 -13.64 8.64 -12.87
C GLN A 49 -12.40 9.15 -12.11
N GLN A 50 -12.54 10.13 -11.22
CA GLN A 50 -11.43 10.60 -10.38
C GLN A 50 -10.98 9.53 -9.38
N VAL A 51 -11.91 8.83 -8.72
CA VAL A 51 -11.61 7.73 -7.80
C VAL A 51 -10.87 6.60 -8.52
N SER A 52 -11.38 6.17 -9.67
CA SER A 52 -10.78 5.10 -10.47
C SER A 52 -9.42 5.49 -11.07
N GLN A 53 -9.21 6.76 -11.44
CA GLN A 53 -7.90 7.28 -11.84
C GLN A 53 -6.91 7.28 -10.67
N THR A 54 -7.35 7.68 -9.48
CA THR A 54 -6.53 7.64 -8.26
C THR A 54 -6.11 6.20 -7.94
N TYR A 55 -7.04 5.25 -8.02
CA TYR A 55 -6.72 3.83 -7.90
C TYR A 55 -5.72 3.36 -8.96
N THR A 56 -5.90 3.78 -10.21
CA THR A 56 -4.98 3.44 -11.31
C THR A 56 -3.56 3.92 -11.01
N ASN A 57 -3.40 5.12 -10.45
CA ASN A 57 -2.10 5.65 -10.05
C ASN A 57 -1.45 4.81 -8.93
N LEU A 58 -2.23 4.45 -7.90
CA LEU A 58 -1.76 3.55 -6.83
C LEU A 58 -1.35 2.19 -7.37
N TYR A 59 -2.11 1.63 -8.32
CA TYR A 59 -1.79 0.37 -8.97
C TYR A 59 -0.49 0.45 -9.80
N ARG A 60 -0.23 1.56 -10.50
CA ARG A 60 1.06 1.76 -11.19
C ARG A 60 2.22 1.85 -10.20
N GLN A 61 2.04 2.51 -9.06
CA GLN A 61 3.05 2.56 -8.01
C GLN A 61 3.30 1.17 -7.40
N HIS A 62 2.27 0.34 -7.28
CA HIS A 62 2.41 -1.09 -6.95
C HIS A 62 3.32 -1.80 -7.96
N GLN A 63 3.02 -1.68 -9.25
CA GLN A 63 3.79 -2.34 -10.32
C GLN A 63 5.26 -1.90 -10.32
N ARG A 64 5.51 -0.62 -10.04
CA ARG A 64 6.86 -0.05 -9.94
C ARG A 64 7.57 -0.34 -8.61
N ARG A 65 6.96 -1.14 -7.71
CA ARG A 65 7.48 -1.47 -6.37
C ARG A 65 7.74 -0.24 -5.49
N GLN A 66 7.05 0.87 -5.75
CA GLN A 66 7.13 2.08 -4.94
C GLN A 66 6.23 2.01 -3.71
N LEU A 67 5.15 1.23 -3.82
CA LEU A 67 4.31 0.80 -2.72
C LEU A 67 3.85 -0.63 -2.97
N ARG A 68 3.25 -1.26 -1.98
CA ARG A 68 2.57 -2.55 -2.11
C ARG A 68 1.13 -2.40 -1.68
N LEU A 69 0.21 -2.61 -2.61
CA LEU A 69 -1.21 -2.77 -2.28
C LEU A 69 -1.40 -4.18 -1.73
N GLN A 70 -1.64 -4.28 -0.43
CA GLN A 70 -1.84 -5.56 0.25
C GLN A 70 -3.25 -6.08 0.03
N THR A 71 -4.22 -5.22 0.25
CA THR A 71 -5.64 -5.55 0.17
C THR A 71 -6.37 -4.37 -0.45
N VAL A 72 -7.37 -4.65 -1.28
CA VAL A 72 -8.32 -3.66 -1.77
C VAL A 72 -9.70 -4.05 -1.28
N ILE A 73 -10.37 -3.15 -0.58
CA ILE A 73 -11.69 -3.38 -0.01
C ILE A 73 -12.64 -2.40 -0.64
N LEU A 74 -13.67 -2.93 -1.28
CA LEU A 74 -14.74 -2.14 -1.86
C LEU A 74 -15.93 -2.22 -0.91
N PHE A 75 -16.47 -1.11 -0.45
CA PHE A 75 -17.52 -1.13 0.57
C PHE A 75 -18.61 -0.08 0.33
N SER A 76 -19.83 -0.39 0.78
CA SER A 76 -20.94 0.55 0.93
C SER A 76 -21.89 0.04 2.03
N ASN A 77 -23.02 0.72 2.22
CA ASN A 77 -24.08 0.21 3.10
C ASN A 77 -24.62 -1.16 2.65
N LEU A 78 -24.55 -1.48 1.34
CA LEU A 78 -25.07 -2.74 0.76
C LEU A 78 -24.16 -3.94 1.00
N GLY A 79 -22.90 -3.72 1.35
CA GLY A 79 -21.96 -4.81 1.61
C GLY A 79 -20.50 -4.41 1.42
N GLN A 80 -19.63 -5.42 1.46
CA GLN A 80 -18.18 -5.25 1.25
C GLN A 80 -17.62 -6.41 0.44
N ASP A 81 -16.67 -6.11 -0.44
CA ASP A 81 -15.85 -7.09 -1.16
C ASP A 81 -14.39 -6.89 -0.82
N VAL A 82 -13.71 -7.96 -0.43
CA VAL A 82 -12.30 -7.95 -0.03
C VAL A 82 -11.46 -8.66 -1.07
N PHE A 83 -10.50 -7.95 -1.65
CA PHE A 83 -9.57 -8.47 -2.64
C PHE A 83 -8.18 -8.57 -2.02
N VAL A 84 -7.74 -9.81 -1.75
CA VAL A 84 -6.39 -10.12 -1.25
C VAL A 84 -5.32 -9.88 -2.32
N SER A 85 -5.69 -10.02 -3.60
CA SER A 85 -4.87 -9.55 -4.72
C SER A 85 -5.53 -8.29 -5.30
N PRO A 86 -4.80 -7.18 -5.46
CA PRO A 86 -5.38 -5.95 -5.99
C PRO A 86 -5.94 -6.18 -7.41
N PRO A 87 -7.23 -5.88 -7.65
CA PRO A 87 -7.84 -6.07 -8.96
C PRO A 87 -7.19 -5.16 -10.02
N MET A 88 -7.33 -5.51 -11.29
CA MET A 88 -6.84 -4.63 -12.36
C MET A 88 -7.63 -3.31 -12.38
N PRO A 89 -6.99 -2.17 -12.73
CA PRO A 89 -7.68 -0.87 -12.77
C PRO A 89 -8.93 -0.84 -13.66
N ALA A 90 -8.93 -1.59 -14.77
CA ALA A 90 -10.08 -1.71 -15.66
C ALA A 90 -11.33 -2.23 -14.93
N VAL A 91 -11.16 -3.15 -13.98
CA VAL A 91 -12.28 -3.67 -13.17
C VAL A 91 -12.92 -2.53 -12.40
N ILE A 92 -12.11 -1.76 -11.65
CA ILE A 92 -12.58 -0.62 -10.84
C ILE A 92 -13.25 0.45 -11.70
N GLN A 93 -12.69 0.77 -12.87
CA GLN A 93 -13.27 1.75 -13.80
C GLN A 93 -14.68 1.36 -14.28
N THR A 94 -14.91 0.07 -14.50
CA THR A 94 -16.21 -0.45 -14.99
C THR A 94 -17.24 -0.72 -13.89
N LEU A 95 -16.86 -0.58 -12.61
CA LEU A 95 -17.80 -0.80 -11.52
C LEU A 95 -18.90 0.25 -11.53
N SER A 96 -20.12 -0.23 -11.30
CA SER A 96 -21.26 0.63 -11.05
C SER A 96 -21.33 0.96 -9.55
N THR A 97 -21.66 2.22 -9.25
CA THR A 97 -21.72 2.76 -7.89
C THR A 97 -23.17 2.84 -7.42
N TYR A 98 -23.46 2.24 -6.27
CA TYR A 98 -24.84 2.12 -5.76
C TYR A 98 -24.88 2.14 -4.24
N GLY A 99 -26.05 2.52 -3.70
CA GLY A 99 -26.27 2.63 -2.27
C GLY A 99 -25.79 3.95 -1.69
N HIS A 100 -25.59 3.97 -0.37
CA HIS A 100 -25.23 5.16 0.39
C HIS A 100 -23.91 4.95 1.15
N SER A 101 -23.20 6.05 1.40
CA SER A 101 -21.96 6.02 2.17
C SER A 101 -22.22 5.54 3.59
N ASP A 102 -21.36 4.65 4.09
CA ASP A 102 -21.47 4.06 5.42
C ASP A 102 -20.25 4.47 6.27
N LYS A 103 -20.41 5.56 7.04
CA LYS A 103 -19.34 6.12 7.88
C LYS A 103 -18.96 5.23 9.05
N GLN A 104 -19.92 4.45 9.57
CA GLN A 104 -19.63 3.50 10.63
C GLN A 104 -18.70 2.40 10.09
N ARG A 105 -19.07 1.79 8.96
CA ARG A 105 -18.27 0.76 8.31
C ARG A 105 -16.92 1.28 7.85
N GLN A 106 -16.85 2.49 7.30
CA GLN A 106 -15.59 3.13 6.96
C GLN A 106 -14.66 3.20 8.17
N THR A 107 -15.18 3.65 9.32
CA THR A 107 -14.42 3.77 10.57
C THR A 107 -13.98 2.40 11.09
N GLU A 108 -14.85 1.39 11.01
CA GLU A 108 -14.54 0.01 11.38
C GLU A 108 -13.40 -0.56 10.52
N LEU A 109 -13.47 -0.37 9.20
CA LEU A 109 -12.43 -0.81 8.27
C LEU A 109 -11.10 -0.07 8.49
N GLN A 110 -11.15 1.24 8.76
CA GLN A 110 -9.94 2.01 9.07
C GLN A 110 -9.28 1.58 10.39
N LYS A 111 -10.06 1.07 11.35
CA LYS A 111 -9.54 0.48 12.59
C LYS A 111 -9.02 -0.95 12.38
N ALA A 112 -9.71 -1.74 11.57
CA ALA A 112 -9.35 -3.14 11.32
C ALA A 112 -8.08 -3.30 10.48
N TYR A 113 -7.82 -2.35 9.57
CA TYR A 113 -6.67 -2.39 8.67
C TYR A 113 -5.69 -1.24 8.99
N SER A 114 -4.44 -1.60 9.26
CA SER A 114 -3.38 -0.60 9.45
C SER A 114 -2.96 0.02 8.11
N LYS A 115 -2.61 1.31 8.11
CA LYS A 115 -2.14 2.08 6.93
C LYS A 115 -3.12 2.00 5.75
N THR A 116 -4.32 2.54 5.96
CA THR A 116 -5.38 2.57 4.96
C THR A 116 -5.33 3.84 4.12
N GLN A 117 -5.57 3.69 2.82
CA GLN A 117 -5.85 4.79 1.89
C GLN A 117 -7.33 4.72 1.52
N LEU A 118 -8.11 5.72 1.95
CA LEU A 118 -9.51 5.85 1.56
C LEU A 118 -9.62 6.56 0.21
N LEU A 119 -10.40 5.98 -0.69
CA LEU A 119 -10.86 6.59 -1.92
C LEU A 119 -12.39 6.70 -1.84
N ASP A 120 -12.89 7.92 -1.77
CA ASP A 120 -14.32 8.24 -1.72
C ASP A 120 -14.67 9.28 -2.77
N CYS A 121 -15.95 9.32 -3.16
CA CYS A 121 -16.48 10.39 -3.99
C CYS A 121 -16.85 11.56 -3.09
N ARG A 122 -16.20 12.70 -3.28
CA ARG A 122 -16.45 13.96 -2.55
C ARG A 122 -16.83 15.06 -3.52
#